data_AF-A0A9E1W338-F1
#
_entry.id   AF-A0A9E1W338-F1
#
_cell.length_a   1.000
_cell.length_b   1.000
_cell.length_c   1.000
_cell.angle_alpha   90.00
_cell.angle_beta   90.00
_cell.angle_gamma   90.00
#
_symmetry.space_group_name_H-M   'P 1'
#
loop_
_entity.id
_entity.type
_entity.pdbx_description
1 polymer ?
#
loop_
_entity_poly.entity_id
_entity_poly.type
_entity_poly.pdbx_seq_one_letter_code
_entity_poly.pdbx_strand_id
1 'polypeptide(L)'
;MNERTTIHISQQEWDNIVGWMHKSLEFDEQSASGHFLLECNGTDRTWVASNHAQTVIVRGDGPAPIGATDSNGRTQALINSRLFQLRRPWHATVHITTHEHGRQQHFEVDGLRVDLPEHPGDFPDWRDQLERTVGAADGIRVDVDTKLLHAGCVAAGAVPFGISDRPEVLTWISVSDGQLLLETPWADYPNSKITLDLDKPGADTEPVLVEIWRLARLLEPVELDQVRVLLPPTPNRELAIQAGEYTAVLRPIDQWHEQGDRLEQLLCEYLRQDSVATDADGDYPVVTPEGKSLWVRLNTETTPLCVQVFSVLADRISPTPLLLEELNSINASTPFVKVVWASKAIMAEVDLVADTLDLAELGTALESVRIAADRYHDMLSAFFQADAAEDCG
;
A
#
# COMPACT_ATOMS: atom_id res chain seq x y z
N MET A 1 10.11 40.06 14.27
CA MET A 1 10.93 39.61 15.41
C MET A 1 11.29 38.17 15.07
N ASN A 2 12.57 37.82 14.92
CA ASN A 2 12.92 36.47 14.51
C ASN A 2 12.65 35.51 15.66
N GLU A 3 11.75 34.56 15.45
CA GLU A 3 11.49 33.48 16.39
C GLU A 3 12.61 32.45 16.27
N ARG A 4 13.21 32.08 17.42
CA ARG A 4 14.27 31.07 17.48
C ARG A 4 13.82 29.94 18.38
N THR A 5 14.00 28.72 17.90
CA THR A 5 13.79 27.48 18.64
C THR A 5 15.09 26.70 18.68
N THR A 6 15.44 26.13 19.81
CA THR A 6 16.67 25.35 20.02
C THR A 6 16.29 23.93 20.41
N ILE A 7 16.82 22.97 19.68
CA ILE A 7 16.61 21.53 19.88
C ILE A 7 17.97 20.91 20.18
N HIS A 8 18.08 20.24 21.32
CA HIS A 8 19.24 19.44 21.66
C HIS A 8 18.96 17.99 21.26
N ILE A 9 19.87 17.41 20.49
CA ILE A 9 19.87 16.01 20.08
C ILE A 9 20.97 15.32 20.87
N SER A 10 20.56 14.38 21.73
CA SER A 10 21.52 13.62 22.54
C SER A 10 22.31 12.64 21.67
N GLN A 11 23.45 12.16 22.18
CA GLN A 11 24.20 11.11 21.48
C GLN A 11 23.37 9.84 21.27
N GLN A 12 22.60 9.42 22.28
CA GLN A 12 21.75 8.23 22.17
C GLN A 12 20.66 8.42 21.11
N GLU A 13 20.03 9.59 21.09
CA GLU A 13 19.07 9.96 20.05
C GLU A 13 19.74 9.93 18.68
N TRP A 14 20.93 10.55 18.52
CA TRP A 14 21.70 10.52 17.28
C TRP A 14 22.01 9.10 16.80
N ASP A 15 22.54 8.24 17.66
CA ASP A 15 22.91 6.86 17.34
C ASP A 15 21.69 6.04 16.92
N ASN A 16 20.58 6.19 17.64
CA ASN A 16 19.30 5.57 17.28
C ASN A 16 18.86 6.00 15.89
N ILE A 17 18.89 7.31 15.60
CA ILE A 17 18.50 7.85 14.30
C ILE A 17 19.43 7.24 13.21
N VAL A 18 20.76 7.27 13.38
CA VAL A 18 21.75 6.79 12.36
C VAL A 18 21.56 5.32 11.99
N GLY A 19 21.12 4.48 12.93
CA GLY A 19 20.88 3.06 12.69
C GLY A 19 19.88 2.77 11.56
N TRP A 20 18.83 3.59 11.38
CA TRP A 20 17.75 3.36 10.41
C TRP A 20 17.67 4.38 9.27
N MET A 21 18.22 5.59 9.46
CA MET A 21 18.01 6.75 8.59
C MET A 21 18.35 6.57 7.11
N HIS A 22 19.58 6.13 6.80
CA HIS A 22 20.10 6.16 5.42
C HIS A 22 19.34 5.22 4.47
N LYS A 23 18.44 4.41 5.00
CA LYS A 23 17.74 3.35 4.25
C LYS A 23 16.33 3.76 3.82
N SER A 24 15.78 4.85 4.36
CA SER A 24 14.38 5.26 4.17
C SER A 24 14.20 6.68 3.62
N LEU A 25 15.29 7.39 3.34
CA LEU A 25 15.25 8.70 2.69
C LEU A 25 15.10 8.57 1.17
N GLU A 26 14.46 9.55 0.57
CA GLU A 26 14.60 9.81 -0.85
C GLU A 26 16.00 10.37 -1.14
N PHE A 27 16.63 9.95 -2.24
CA PHE A 27 17.97 10.45 -2.61
C PHE A 27 17.95 11.85 -3.24
N ASP A 28 16.78 12.49 -3.32
CA ASP A 28 16.60 13.86 -3.81
C ASP A 28 16.46 14.84 -2.64
N GLU A 29 17.47 15.69 -2.46
CA GLU A 29 17.47 16.72 -1.42
C GLU A 29 16.58 17.92 -1.74
N GLN A 30 16.08 18.02 -2.98
CA GLN A 30 15.06 19.00 -3.39
C GLN A 30 13.64 18.55 -3.05
N SER A 31 13.48 17.33 -2.54
CA SER A 31 12.23 16.81 -2.00
C SER A 31 12.20 16.96 -0.48
N ALA A 32 11.03 17.25 0.09
CA ALA A 32 10.85 17.24 1.56
C ALA A 32 11.16 15.84 2.14
N SER A 33 10.91 14.78 1.36
CA SER A 33 11.21 13.38 1.66
C SER A 33 12.71 13.05 1.68
N GLY A 34 13.57 13.96 1.20
CA GLY A 34 15.02 13.88 1.36
C GLY A 34 15.53 14.34 2.74
N HIS A 35 14.63 14.82 3.61
CA HIS A 35 14.91 15.33 4.97
C HIS A 35 14.17 14.51 6.02
N PHE A 36 14.47 14.77 7.29
CA PHE A 36 13.77 14.15 8.42
C PHE A 36 12.72 15.07 8.99
N LEU A 37 11.51 14.56 9.18
CA LEU A 37 10.54 15.26 9.99
C LEU A 37 10.80 14.95 11.46
N LEU A 38 11.12 15.98 12.24
CA LEU A 38 11.17 15.94 13.70
C LEU A 38 9.95 16.65 14.27
N GLU A 39 9.22 15.95 15.13
CA GLU A 39 8.17 16.51 15.95
C GLU A 39 8.51 16.36 17.44
N CYS A 40 8.35 17.45 18.17
CA CYS A 40 8.59 17.55 19.60
C CYS A 40 7.32 17.99 20.31
N ASN A 41 6.89 17.22 21.32
CA ASN A 41 5.80 17.59 22.21
C ASN A 41 6.32 17.56 23.66
N GLY A 42 6.82 18.69 24.15
CA GLY A 42 7.62 18.69 25.38
C GLY A 42 8.87 17.82 25.20
N THR A 43 8.99 16.76 26.01
CA THR A 43 10.11 15.81 25.94
C THR A 43 9.92 14.72 24.88
N ASP A 44 8.68 14.47 24.47
CA ASP A 44 8.38 13.41 23.49
C ASP A 44 8.98 13.79 22.13
N ARG A 45 9.62 12.80 21.49
CA ARG A 45 10.26 12.91 20.18
C ARG A 45 9.62 11.94 19.21
N THR A 46 9.31 12.42 18.02
CA THR A 46 8.93 11.59 16.89
C THR A 46 9.77 11.99 15.68
N TRP A 47 10.58 11.04 15.21
CA TRP A 47 11.37 11.17 14.00
C TRP A 47 10.71 10.38 12.87
N VAL A 48 10.58 10.99 11.71
CA VAL A 48 9.97 10.36 10.53
C VAL A 48 10.84 10.55 9.30
N ALA A 49 11.07 9.47 8.57
CA ALA A 49 11.62 9.47 7.22
C ALA A 49 10.67 8.74 6.28
N SER A 50 10.47 9.25 5.07
CA SER A 50 9.63 8.61 4.06
C SER A 50 10.24 8.81 2.68
N ASN A 51 10.06 7.83 1.79
CA ASN A 51 10.44 7.92 0.38
C ASN A 51 9.31 7.44 -0.55
N HIS A 52 8.06 7.58 -0.12
CA HIS A 52 6.83 7.14 -0.79
C HIS A 52 6.65 5.61 -0.93
N ALA A 53 7.74 4.85 -0.99
CA ALA A 53 7.72 3.39 -0.97
C ALA A 53 7.73 2.83 0.45
N GLN A 54 8.37 3.52 1.40
CA GLN A 54 8.31 3.19 2.82
C GLN A 54 8.33 4.45 3.68
N THR A 55 7.83 4.30 4.92
CA THR A 55 7.89 5.32 5.96
C THR A 55 8.42 4.68 7.24
N VAL A 56 9.42 5.28 7.88
CA VAL A 56 9.94 4.85 9.18
C VAL A 56 9.65 5.94 10.20
N ILE A 57 9.10 5.51 11.34
CA ILE A 57 8.72 6.34 12.47
C ILE A 57 9.44 5.79 13.70
N VAL A 58 10.20 6.64 14.37
CA VAL A 58 10.87 6.30 15.62
C VAL A 58 10.46 7.29 16.70
N ARG A 59 9.93 6.74 17.79
CA ARG A 59 9.54 7.50 18.97
C ARG A 59 10.59 7.39 20.07
N GLY A 60 10.62 8.36 20.96
CA GLY A 60 11.52 8.37 22.10
C GLY A 60 11.42 9.66 22.88
N ASP A 61 12.43 9.91 23.71
CA ASP A 61 12.49 11.08 24.58
C ASP A 61 13.72 11.93 24.28
N GLY A 62 13.58 13.25 24.48
CA GLY A 62 14.67 14.21 24.40
C GLY A 62 14.41 15.45 25.26
N PRO A 63 15.40 16.33 25.45
CA PRO A 63 15.20 17.58 26.18
C PRO A 63 14.15 18.46 25.51
N ALA A 64 13.25 19.09 26.25
CA ALA A 64 12.22 19.94 25.64
C ALA A 64 12.84 21.06 24.78
N PRO A 65 12.28 21.38 23.59
CA PRO A 65 12.74 22.51 22.78
C PRO A 65 12.68 23.82 23.57
N ILE A 66 13.67 24.68 23.36
CA ILE A 66 13.76 25.98 24.02
C ILE A 66 13.44 27.07 23.00
N GLY A 67 12.41 27.89 23.27
CA GLY A 67 12.08 29.05 22.43
C GLY A 67 10.66 28.98 21.87
N ALA A 68 10.50 29.38 20.60
CA ALA A 68 9.18 29.43 19.96
C ALA A 68 8.58 28.02 19.77
N THR A 69 7.31 27.90 20.13
CA THR A 69 6.48 26.69 19.98
C THR A 69 5.13 27.12 19.40
N ASP A 70 4.39 26.18 18.81
CA ASP A 70 3.03 26.45 18.34
C ASP A 70 2.05 26.70 19.51
N SER A 71 0.79 26.99 19.20
CA SER A 71 -0.24 27.24 20.23
C SER A 71 -0.50 26.04 21.16
N ASN A 72 -0.02 24.85 20.79
CA ASN A 72 -0.13 23.61 21.56
C ASN A 72 1.19 23.23 22.26
N GLY A 73 2.21 24.09 22.22
CA GLY A 73 3.53 23.82 22.80
C GLY A 73 4.37 22.82 22.01
N ARG A 74 4.01 22.53 20.76
CA ARG A 74 4.73 21.61 19.88
C ARG A 74 5.75 22.35 19.04
N THR A 75 6.78 21.62 18.63
CA THR A 75 7.75 22.09 17.63
C THR A 75 7.84 21.05 16.52
N GLN A 76 7.77 21.52 15.28
CA GLN A 76 7.96 20.69 14.10
C GLN A 76 9.12 21.27 13.27
N ALA A 77 9.96 20.41 12.70
CA ALA A 77 11.09 20.82 11.87
C ALA A 77 11.46 19.76 10.83
N LEU A 78 11.77 20.18 9.61
CA LEU A 78 12.44 19.34 8.62
C LEU A 78 13.95 19.40 8.80
N ILE A 79 14.51 18.46 9.54
CA ILE A 79 15.94 18.38 9.81
C ILE A 79 16.69 17.86 8.59
N ASN A 80 17.67 18.64 8.14
CA ASN A 80 18.43 18.29 6.94
C ASN A 80 19.22 16.99 7.14
N SER A 81 19.09 16.04 6.20
CA SER A 81 19.69 14.72 6.35
C SER A 81 21.21 14.69 6.26
N ARG A 82 21.82 15.69 5.60
CA ARG A 82 23.29 15.83 5.51
C ARG A 82 23.96 15.93 6.86
N LEU A 83 23.24 16.42 7.88
CA LEU A 83 23.74 16.51 9.25
C LEU A 83 24.23 15.14 9.74
N PHE A 84 23.49 14.09 9.42
CA PHE A 84 23.75 12.74 9.90
C PHE A 84 24.77 11.95 9.07
N GLN A 85 25.25 12.50 7.94
CA GLN A 85 26.37 11.89 7.19
C GLN A 85 27.70 11.98 7.95
N LEU A 86 27.79 12.83 8.99
CA LEU A 86 28.95 12.97 9.86
C LEU A 86 29.05 11.75 10.80
N ARG A 87 29.85 10.75 10.42
CA ARG A 87 29.97 9.39 11.03
C ARG A 87 30.42 9.29 12.50
N ARG A 88 30.46 10.36 13.28
CA ARG A 88 30.71 10.25 14.73
C ARG A 88 29.39 10.42 15.48
N PRO A 89 29.23 9.85 16.68
CA PRO A 89 28.19 10.26 17.63
C PRO A 89 28.56 11.61 18.25
N TRP A 90 27.64 12.55 18.30
CA TRP A 90 27.91 13.87 18.89
C TRP A 90 26.68 14.37 19.66
N HIS A 91 26.92 15.29 20.60
CA HIS A 91 25.85 16.15 21.11
C HIS A 91 25.62 17.25 20.08
N ALA A 92 24.50 17.19 19.39
CA ALA A 92 24.16 18.18 18.38
C ALA A 92 23.15 19.18 18.93
N THR A 93 23.36 20.46 18.62
CA THR A 93 22.35 21.49 18.85
C THR A 93 21.89 22.04 17.50
N VAL A 94 20.59 21.95 17.26
CA VAL A 94 19.93 22.56 16.10
C VAL A 94 19.20 23.80 16.59
N HIS A 95 19.55 24.96 16.04
CA HIS A 95 18.77 26.16 16.21
C HIS A 95 18.00 26.47 14.93
N ILE A 96 16.71 26.69 15.06
CA ILE A 96 15.84 27.00 13.94
C ILE A 96 15.38 28.43 14.10
N THR A 97 15.62 29.24 13.10
CA THR A 97 15.24 30.65 13.09
C THR A 97 14.25 30.91 11.97
N THR A 98 13.09 31.44 12.30
CA THR A 98 12.04 31.80 11.34
C THR A 98 12.26 33.23 10.84
N HIS A 99 12.28 33.39 9.52
CA HIS A 99 12.42 34.65 8.82
C HIS A 99 11.27 34.85 7.81
N GLU A 100 11.16 36.05 7.21
CA GLU A 100 10.11 36.37 6.22
C GLU A 100 10.13 35.46 4.98
N HIS A 101 11.28 34.88 4.64
CA HIS A 101 11.48 34.04 3.45
C HIS A 101 11.62 32.54 3.77
N GLY A 102 11.27 32.12 4.99
CA GLY A 102 11.34 30.72 5.42
C GLY A 102 12.18 30.51 6.68
N ARG A 103 12.49 29.25 6.97
CA ARG A 103 13.24 28.84 8.17
C ARG A 103 14.70 28.53 7.82
N GLN A 104 15.61 28.96 8.70
CA GLN A 104 17.04 28.67 8.62
C GLN A 104 17.42 27.76 9.79
N GLN A 105 18.21 26.73 9.50
CA GLN A 105 18.75 25.80 10.48
C GLN A 105 20.23 26.09 10.71
N HIS A 106 20.55 26.22 11.98
CA HIS A 106 21.87 26.48 12.46
C HIS A 106 22.32 25.32 13.35
N PHE A 107 23.27 24.54 12.87
CA PHE A 107 23.75 23.32 13.50
C PHE A 107 25.12 23.52 14.12
N GLU A 108 25.23 23.20 15.41
CA GLU A 108 26.48 23.26 16.17
C GLU A 108 26.82 21.89 16.74
N VAL A 109 28.01 21.37 16.40
CA VAL A 109 28.49 20.09 16.90
C VAL A 109 30.02 20.07 16.95
N ASP A 110 30.61 19.78 18.12
CA ASP A 110 32.06 19.80 18.40
C ASP A 110 32.84 20.94 17.70
N GLY A 111 32.28 22.15 17.69
CA GLY A 111 32.88 23.34 17.07
C GLY A 111 32.75 23.42 15.55
N LEU A 112 32.16 22.41 14.89
CA LEU A 112 31.64 22.51 13.53
C LEU A 112 30.34 23.30 13.55
N ARG A 113 30.27 24.25 12.64
CA ARG A 113 29.12 25.13 12.44
C ARG A 113 28.60 24.93 11.02
N VAL A 114 27.34 24.53 10.87
CA VAL A 114 26.70 24.35 9.56
C VAL A 114 25.41 25.16 9.52
N ASP A 115 25.27 26.00 8.50
CA ASP A 115 24.11 26.85 8.25
C ASP A 115 23.41 26.34 6.98
N LEU A 116 22.13 25.96 7.09
CA LEU A 116 21.34 25.37 5.99
C LEU A 116 19.92 25.94 5.99
N PRO A 117 19.32 26.21 4.82
CA PRO A 117 17.88 26.47 4.74
C PRO A 117 17.09 25.19 5.09
N GLU A 118 15.97 25.36 5.80
CA GLU A 118 14.96 24.30 5.91
C GLU A 118 14.20 24.18 4.60
N HIS A 119 13.91 22.94 4.19
CA HIS A 119 13.16 22.70 2.97
C HIS A 119 11.75 23.29 3.10
N PRO A 120 11.24 24.04 2.10
CA PRO A 120 9.95 24.73 2.21
C PRO A 120 8.74 23.83 1.89
N GLY A 121 8.96 22.65 1.30
CA GLY A 121 7.90 21.74 0.86
C GLY A 121 7.26 20.95 2.00
N ASP A 122 6.05 20.48 1.76
CA ASP A 122 5.27 19.68 2.71
C ASP A 122 5.81 18.25 2.79
N PHE A 123 5.96 17.76 4.03
CA PHE A 123 6.34 16.37 4.28
C PHE A 123 5.13 15.44 4.03
N PRO A 124 5.34 14.20 3.54
CA PRO A 124 4.26 13.23 3.38
C PRO A 124 3.39 13.06 4.65
N ASP A 125 2.07 12.93 4.48
CA ASP A 125 1.14 12.70 5.59
C ASP A 125 1.27 11.26 6.14
N TRP A 126 2.28 11.08 6.98
CA TRP A 126 2.58 9.81 7.62
C TRP A 126 1.53 9.42 8.68
N ARG A 127 0.74 10.36 9.20
CA ARG A 127 -0.25 10.07 10.26
C ARG A 127 -1.45 9.35 9.70
N ASP A 128 -1.98 9.85 8.58
CA ASP A 128 -3.06 9.17 7.87
C ASP A 128 -2.62 7.76 7.43
N GLN A 129 -1.40 7.64 6.89
CA GLN A 129 -0.81 6.34 6.54
C GLN A 129 -0.71 5.41 7.77
N LEU A 130 -0.23 5.92 8.90
CA LEU A 130 -0.10 5.12 10.12
C LEU A 130 -1.47 4.68 10.66
N GLU A 131 -2.47 5.56 10.65
CA GLU A 131 -3.84 5.24 11.12
C GLU A 131 -4.46 4.16 10.23
N ARG A 132 -4.36 4.29 8.90
CA ARG A 132 -4.85 3.31 7.92
C ARG A 132 -4.15 1.95 7.98
N THR A 133 -2.95 1.88 8.57
CA THR A 133 -2.14 0.66 8.61
C THR A 133 -2.11 0.04 10.00
N VAL A 134 -1.57 0.78 10.97
CA VAL A 134 -1.36 0.31 12.35
C VAL A 134 -2.61 0.47 13.21
N GLY A 135 -3.35 1.55 13.00
CA GLY A 135 -4.62 1.83 13.69
C GLY A 135 -5.78 0.96 13.19
N ALA A 136 -5.66 0.41 11.98
CA ALA A 136 -6.70 -0.39 11.35
C ALA A 136 -7.04 -1.66 12.15
N ALA A 137 -8.32 -1.81 12.50
CA ALA A 137 -8.79 -2.92 13.32
C ALA A 137 -8.84 -4.27 12.57
N ASP A 138 -8.90 -4.22 11.24
CA ASP A 138 -9.11 -5.35 10.32
C ASP A 138 -7.82 -6.04 9.86
N GLY A 139 -6.64 -5.44 10.09
CA GLY A 139 -5.35 -6.06 9.77
C GLY A 139 -4.97 -7.23 10.70
N ILE A 140 -4.36 -8.27 10.13
CA ILE A 140 -3.82 -9.41 10.87
C ILE A 140 -2.47 -9.04 11.48
N ARG A 141 -2.29 -9.38 12.76
CA ARG A 141 -1.08 -9.07 13.53
C ARG A 141 -0.43 -10.36 13.96
N VAL A 142 0.83 -10.56 13.56
CA VAL A 142 1.62 -11.73 13.93
C VAL A 142 2.94 -11.31 14.54
N ASP A 143 3.32 -11.97 15.63
CA ASP A 143 4.60 -11.76 16.29
C ASP A 143 5.60 -12.83 15.79
N VAL A 144 6.78 -12.38 15.37
CA VAL A 144 7.83 -13.21 14.75
C VAL A 144 9.16 -12.90 15.42
N ASP A 145 10.03 -13.89 15.56
CA ASP A 145 11.43 -13.65 15.93
C ASP A 145 12.10 -12.77 14.85
N THR A 146 12.71 -11.67 15.27
CA THR A 146 13.29 -10.67 14.38
C THR A 146 14.43 -11.25 13.54
N LYS A 147 15.27 -12.11 14.12
CA LYS A 147 16.41 -12.73 13.41
C LYS A 147 15.92 -13.76 12.42
N LEU A 148 14.88 -14.52 12.78
CA LEU A 148 14.22 -15.48 11.90
C LEU A 148 13.56 -14.76 10.71
N LEU A 149 12.84 -13.66 10.94
CA LEU A 149 12.23 -12.88 9.87
C LEU A 149 13.27 -12.29 8.93
N HIS A 150 14.34 -11.69 9.47
CA HIS A 150 15.43 -11.15 8.66
C HIS A 150 16.11 -12.26 7.84
N ALA A 151 16.45 -13.40 8.45
CA ALA A 151 17.03 -14.54 7.75
C ALA A 151 16.08 -15.10 6.66
N GLY A 152 14.77 -15.11 6.93
CA GLY A 152 13.74 -15.48 5.97
C GLY A 152 13.72 -14.56 4.76
N CYS A 153 13.81 -13.24 4.98
CA CYS A 153 13.90 -12.25 3.89
C CYS A 153 15.16 -12.46 3.05
N VAL A 154 16.32 -12.69 3.69
CA VAL A 154 17.58 -12.97 2.98
C VAL A 154 17.48 -14.27 2.17
N ALA A 155 16.84 -15.31 2.70
CA ALA A 155 16.64 -16.57 2.01
C ALA A 155 15.67 -16.46 0.83
N ALA A 156 14.57 -15.71 0.99
CA ALA A 156 13.63 -15.39 -0.08
C ALA A 156 14.28 -14.54 -1.19
N GLY A 157 15.14 -13.60 -0.81
CA GLY A 157 15.92 -12.77 -1.74
C GLY A 157 17.03 -13.52 -2.50
N ALA A 158 17.36 -14.76 -2.13
CA ALA A 158 18.44 -15.51 -2.74
C ALA A 158 18.09 -15.94 -4.18
N VAL A 159 18.72 -15.29 -5.15
CA VAL A 159 18.49 -15.52 -6.58
C VAL A 159 19.02 -16.90 -7.01
N PRO A 160 18.20 -17.77 -7.63
CA PRO A 160 18.63 -19.05 -8.16
C PRO A 160 19.79 -18.94 -9.15
N PHE A 161 20.65 -19.96 -9.17
CA PHE A 161 21.78 -20.02 -10.08
C PHE A 161 21.32 -19.92 -11.54
N GLY A 162 21.98 -19.08 -12.33
CA GLY A 162 21.70 -18.91 -13.76
C GLY A 162 20.69 -17.80 -14.09
N ILE A 163 20.07 -17.16 -13.09
CA ILE A 163 19.33 -15.91 -13.27
C ILE A 163 20.31 -14.76 -13.09
N SER A 164 20.59 -14.02 -14.17
CA SER A 164 21.41 -12.80 -14.12
C SER A 164 20.56 -11.58 -13.76
N ASP A 165 21.07 -10.75 -12.85
CA ASP A 165 20.66 -9.38 -12.55
C ASP A 165 19.14 -9.12 -12.48
N ARG A 166 18.59 -9.25 -11.27
CA ARG A 166 17.42 -8.46 -10.87
C ARG A 166 17.80 -7.55 -9.70
N PRO A 167 17.74 -6.22 -9.87
CA PRO A 167 17.96 -5.30 -8.76
C PRO A 167 16.83 -5.41 -7.71
N GLU A 168 15.65 -5.87 -8.12
CA GLU A 168 14.46 -5.97 -7.29
C GLU A 168 13.97 -7.42 -7.26
N VAL A 169 13.95 -8.01 -6.07
CA VAL A 169 13.38 -9.35 -5.84
C VAL A 169 12.02 -9.16 -5.17
N LEU A 170 10.96 -9.40 -5.94
CA LEU A 170 9.59 -9.30 -5.48
C LEU A 170 9.17 -10.59 -4.79
N THR A 171 8.54 -10.50 -3.64
CA THR A 171 8.15 -11.66 -2.81
C THR A 171 6.77 -11.43 -2.24
N TRP A 172 5.92 -12.46 -2.32
CA TRP A 172 4.63 -12.50 -1.66
C TRP A 172 4.81 -12.80 -0.18
N ILE A 173 4.20 -12.00 0.69
CA ILE A 173 4.13 -12.24 2.13
C ILE A 173 2.69 -12.50 2.54
N SER A 174 2.44 -13.59 3.26
CA SER A 174 1.12 -13.95 3.80
C SER A 174 1.24 -14.78 5.07
N VAL A 175 0.14 -14.93 5.81
CA VAL A 175 -0.02 -16.05 6.73
C VAL A 175 -0.74 -17.18 6.01
N SER A 176 -0.23 -18.40 6.13
CA SER A 176 -0.88 -19.62 5.63
C SER A 176 -0.62 -20.77 6.58
N ASP A 177 -1.68 -21.52 6.93
CA ASP A 177 -1.62 -22.67 7.85
C ASP A 177 -1.01 -22.30 9.22
N GLY A 178 -1.25 -21.06 9.67
CA GLY A 178 -0.72 -20.55 10.93
C GLY A 178 0.77 -20.19 10.93
N GLN A 179 1.43 -20.16 9.78
CA GLN A 179 2.82 -19.75 9.62
C GLN A 179 2.94 -18.51 8.73
N LEU A 180 4.02 -17.73 8.89
CA LEU A 180 4.32 -16.67 7.94
C LEU A 180 5.03 -17.27 6.73
N LEU A 181 4.46 -17.07 5.56
CA LEU A 181 4.95 -17.56 4.28
C LEU A 181 5.56 -16.41 3.48
N LEU A 182 6.79 -16.61 3.00
CA LEU A 182 7.44 -15.79 1.99
C LEU A 182 7.59 -16.61 0.71
N GLU A 183 6.93 -16.19 -0.37
CA GLU A 183 6.96 -16.88 -1.66
C GLU A 183 7.51 -15.97 -2.76
N THR A 184 8.68 -16.32 -3.28
CA THR A 184 9.38 -15.54 -4.32
C THR A 184 9.20 -16.24 -5.67
N PRO A 185 8.49 -15.63 -6.64
CA PRO A 185 8.31 -16.21 -7.95
C PRO A 185 9.54 -16.08 -8.83
N TRP A 186 9.79 -17.11 -9.65
CA TRP A 186 10.87 -17.12 -10.63
C TRP A 186 10.32 -17.54 -11.99
N ALA A 187 10.71 -16.87 -13.07
CA ALA A 187 10.14 -17.11 -14.41
C ALA A 187 10.40 -18.54 -14.92
N ASP A 188 11.62 -19.05 -14.71
CA ASP A 188 12.07 -20.34 -15.23
C ASP A 188 12.34 -21.38 -14.13
N TYR A 189 11.99 -21.07 -12.88
CA TYR A 189 12.25 -21.93 -11.72
C TYR A 189 11.01 -22.03 -10.83
N PRO A 190 10.86 -23.14 -10.07
CA PRO A 190 9.85 -23.19 -9.01
C PRO A 190 10.07 -22.06 -8.00
N ASN A 191 8.97 -21.51 -7.50
CA ASN A 191 9.01 -20.44 -6.49
C ASN A 191 9.85 -20.86 -5.27
N SER A 192 10.64 -19.93 -4.73
CA SER A 192 11.24 -20.11 -3.41
C SER A 192 10.15 -19.98 -2.36
N LYS A 193 10.02 -20.96 -1.47
CA LYS A 193 9.04 -20.95 -0.37
C LYS A 193 9.76 -21.02 0.96
N ILE A 194 9.62 -19.97 1.77
CA ILE A 194 10.20 -19.87 3.10
C ILE A 194 9.03 -19.77 4.08
N THR A 195 8.94 -20.72 5.00
CA THR A 195 7.96 -20.72 6.09
C THR A 195 8.65 -20.37 7.39
N LEU A 196 8.11 -19.40 8.12
CA LEU A 196 8.61 -18.95 9.40
C LEU A 196 7.57 -19.28 10.48
N ASP A 197 8.02 -19.92 11.55
CA ASP A 197 7.17 -20.20 12.69
C ASP A 197 6.80 -18.90 13.40
N LEU A 198 5.51 -18.80 13.76
CA LEU A 198 4.96 -17.72 14.55
C LEU A 198 4.88 -18.15 16.02
N ASP A 199 4.98 -17.20 16.95
CA ASP A 199 4.76 -17.49 18.38
C ASP A 199 3.37 -18.05 18.65
N LYS A 200 2.40 -17.57 17.87
CA LYS A 200 1.01 -18.01 17.86
C LYS A 200 0.55 -18.14 16.41
N PRO A 201 -0.18 -19.21 16.06
CA PRO A 201 -0.75 -19.35 14.73
C PRO A 201 -1.56 -18.11 14.35
N GLY A 202 -1.23 -17.51 13.20
CA GLY A 202 -2.01 -16.43 12.61
C GLY A 202 -3.21 -16.98 11.84
N ALA A 203 -4.20 -16.13 11.59
CA ALA A 203 -5.25 -16.42 10.61
C ALA A 203 -4.69 -16.23 9.20
N ASP A 204 -5.15 -17.04 8.25
CA ASP A 204 -4.72 -16.94 6.85
C ASP A 204 -5.00 -15.54 6.28
N THR A 205 -4.09 -15.05 5.44
CA THR A 205 -4.21 -13.75 4.78
C THR A 205 -4.07 -13.89 3.28
N GLU A 206 -4.59 -12.91 2.54
CA GLU A 206 -4.19 -12.72 1.15
C GLU A 206 -2.70 -12.34 1.07
N PRO A 207 -2.00 -12.75 -0.01
CA PRO A 207 -0.60 -12.44 -0.21
C PRO A 207 -0.37 -11.00 -0.67
N VAL A 208 0.54 -10.30 0.01
CA VAL A 208 0.95 -8.93 -0.32
C VAL A 208 2.28 -8.99 -1.06
N LEU A 209 2.42 -8.28 -2.18
CA LEU A 209 3.69 -8.24 -2.91
C LEU A 209 4.62 -7.16 -2.36
N VAL A 210 5.86 -7.52 -2.03
CA VAL A 210 6.85 -6.58 -1.53
C VAL A 210 8.20 -6.75 -2.21
N GLU A 211 9.01 -5.69 -2.20
CA GLU A 211 10.45 -5.81 -2.48
C GLU A 211 11.17 -6.36 -1.23
N ILE A 212 11.66 -7.60 -1.31
CA ILE A 212 12.08 -8.34 -0.09
C ILE A 212 13.35 -7.76 0.55
N TRP A 213 14.25 -7.19 -0.25
CA TRP A 213 15.47 -6.58 0.26
C TRP A 213 15.19 -5.28 1.01
N ARG A 214 14.14 -4.54 0.62
CA ARG A 214 13.61 -3.42 1.41
C ARG A 214 13.09 -3.86 2.76
N LEU A 215 12.31 -4.94 2.82
CA LEU A 215 11.83 -5.50 4.07
C LEU A 215 13.00 -5.92 4.97
N ALA A 216 14.00 -6.64 4.41
CA ALA A 216 15.21 -7.01 5.15
C ALA A 216 15.94 -5.79 5.73
N ARG A 217 16.12 -4.73 4.93
CA ARG A 217 16.78 -3.48 5.35
C ARG A 217 16.07 -2.74 6.47
N LEU A 218 14.73 -2.83 6.52
CA LEU A 218 13.90 -2.26 7.60
C LEU A 218 14.05 -3.04 8.92
N LEU A 219 14.46 -4.31 8.87
CA LEU A 219 14.68 -5.15 10.06
C LEU A 219 16.09 -5.02 10.63
N GLU A 220 17.09 -4.66 9.82
CA GLU A 220 18.47 -4.46 10.26
C GLU A 220 18.66 -3.56 11.51
N PRO A 221 17.95 -2.43 11.70
CA PRO A 221 18.10 -1.59 12.90
C PRO A 221 17.34 -2.11 14.13
N VAL A 222 16.56 -3.19 14.00
CA VAL A 222 15.73 -3.69 15.10
C VAL A 222 16.55 -4.58 16.03
N GLU A 223 16.78 -4.11 17.26
CA GLU A 223 17.54 -4.86 18.27
C GLU A 223 16.67 -5.80 19.12
N LEU A 224 15.34 -5.64 19.08
CA LEU A 224 14.43 -6.49 19.82
C LEU A 224 14.37 -7.89 19.21
N ASP A 225 14.32 -8.92 20.07
CA ASP A 225 14.25 -10.31 19.62
C ASP A 225 12.92 -10.64 18.91
N GLN A 226 11.87 -9.85 19.16
CA GLN A 226 10.57 -10.01 18.50
C GLN A 226 10.10 -8.75 17.81
N VAL A 227 9.43 -8.98 16.70
CA VAL A 227 8.83 -7.95 15.87
C VAL A 227 7.41 -8.34 15.51
N ARG A 228 6.52 -7.36 15.55
CA ARG A 228 5.14 -7.53 15.10
C ARG A 228 5.04 -7.15 13.64
N VAL A 229 4.59 -8.08 12.81
CA VAL A 229 4.21 -7.82 11.41
C VAL A 229 2.70 -7.62 11.36
N LEU A 230 2.30 -6.52 10.72
CA LEU A 230 0.91 -6.18 10.45
C LEU A 230 0.67 -6.37 8.97
N LEU A 231 -0.12 -7.40 8.64
CA LEU A 231 -0.53 -7.71 7.29
C LEU A 231 -1.89 -7.03 7.03
N PRO A 232 -2.02 -6.31 5.91
CA PRO A 232 -3.26 -5.66 5.55
C PRO A 232 -4.37 -6.68 5.25
N PRO A 233 -5.65 -6.27 5.35
CA PRO A 233 -6.78 -7.11 4.95
C PRO A 233 -6.87 -7.32 3.44
N THR A 234 -6.20 -6.47 2.64
CA THR A 234 -6.18 -6.52 1.17
C THR A 234 -4.77 -6.27 0.63
N PRO A 235 -4.39 -6.88 -0.51
CA PRO A 235 -3.00 -6.93 -1.00
C PRO A 235 -2.41 -5.58 -1.40
N ASN A 236 -3.25 -4.58 -1.68
CA ASN A 236 -2.83 -3.26 -2.16
C ASN A 236 -2.64 -2.23 -1.02
N ARG A 237 -2.91 -2.61 0.23
CA ARG A 237 -2.72 -1.75 1.40
C ARG A 237 -1.35 -1.96 2.03
N GLU A 238 -0.86 -0.95 2.72
CA GLU A 238 0.45 -0.99 3.36
C GLU A 238 0.55 -2.09 4.42
N LEU A 239 1.72 -2.73 4.48
CA LEU A 239 2.11 -3.57 5.61
C LEU A 239 2.93 -2.76 6.60
N ALA A 240 2.96 -3.19 7.86
CA ALA A 240 3.81 -2.56 8.86
C ALA A 240 4.60 -3.55 9.71
N ILE A 241 5.70 -3.05 10.25
CA ILE A 241 6.60 -3.72 11.17
C ILE A 241 6.67 -2.85 12.41
N GLN A 242 6.41 -3.42 13.59
CA GLN A 242 6.50 -2.72 14.87
C GLN A 242 7.44 -3.45 15.84
N ALA A 243 8.37 -2.69 16.41
CA ALA A 243 9.32 -3.18 17.40
C ALA A 243 9.56 -2.08 18.44
N GLY A 244 8.85 -2.12 19.56
CA GLY A 244 8.91 -1.08 20.59
C GLY A 244 8.53 0.28 20.02
N GLU A 245 9.46 1.25 20.10
CA GLU A 245 9.26 2.61 19.58
C GLU A 245 9.52 2.75 18.06
N TYR A 246 9.98 1.68 17.41
CA TYR A 246 10.22 1.63 15.97
C TYR A 246 8.98 1.14 15.23
N THR A 247 8.55 1.87 14.21
CA THR A 247 7.51 1.44 13.27
C THR A 247 7.99 1.71 11.85
N ALA A 248 7.95 0.70 10.99
CA ALA A 248 8.15 0.86 9.56
C ALA A 248 6.87 0.47 8.83
N VAL A 249 6.45 1.30 7.88
CA VAL A 249 5.34 1.05 6.96
C VAL A 249 5.94 0.84 5.57
N LEU A 250 5.59 -0.25 4.91
CA LEU A 250 6.06 -0.59 3.58
C LEU A 250 4.86 -0.66 2.64
N ARG A 251 4.95 0.11 1.55
CA ARG A 251 3.96 0.08 0.48
C ARG A 251 4.15 -1.21 -0.33
N PRO A 252 3.07 -1.93 -0.66
CA PRO A 252 3.16 -3.07 -1.56
C PRO A 252 3.61 -2.61 -2.94
N ILE A 253 4.21 -3.53 -3.68
CA ILE A 253 4.44 -3.33 -5.09
C ILE A 253 3.12 -3.60 -5.81
N ASP A 254 2.53 -2.52 -6.32
CA ASP A 254 1.45 -2.64 -7.29
C ASP A 254 2.06 -3.07 -8.63
N GLN A 255 2.21 -4.39 -8.81
CA GLN A 255 2.76 -4.94 -10.05
C GLN A 255 1.85 -4.70 -11.27
N TRP A 256 0.64 -4.19 -11.06
CA TRP A 256 -0.34 -3.93 -12.10
C TRP A 256 -0.61 -2.44 -12.30
N HIS A 257 0.19 -1.56 -11.69
CA HIS A 257 -0.01 -0.11 -11.75
C HIS A 257 -0.09 0.39 -13.19
N GLU A 258 0.78 -0.10 -14.09
CA GLU A 258 0.76 0.29 -15.50
C GLU A 258 -0.56 -0.12 -16.21
N GLN A 259 -1.08 -1.31 -15.92
CA GLN A 259 -2.35 -1.79 -16.46
C GLN A 259 -3.54 -1.02 -15.85
N GLY A 260 -3.47 -0.70 -14.56
CA GLY A 260 -4.44 0.14 -13.86
C GLY A 260 -4.50 1.54 -14.45
N ASP A 261 -3.37 2.24 -14.55
CA ASP A 261 -3.26 3.58 -15.13
C ASP A 261 -3.76 3.61 -16.58
N ARG A 262 -3.41 2.60 -17.37
CA ARG A 262 -3.91 2.48 -18.75
C ARG A 262 -5.43 2.29 -18.79
N LEU A 263 -5.99 1.45 -17.92
CA LEU A 263 -7.43 1.25 -17.82
C LEU A 263 -8.13 2.57 -17.42
N GLU A 264 -7.61 3.28 -16.43
CA GLU A 264 -8.14 4.59 -16.01
C GLU A 264 -8.09 5.60 -17.14
N GLN A 265 -6.99 5.66 -17.90
CA GLN A 265 -6.86 6.53 -19.07
C GLN A 265 -7.94 6.22 -20.12
N LEU A 266 -8.16 4.94 -20.43
CA LEU A 266 -9.19 4.50 -21.38
C LEU A 266 -10.60 4.82 -20.87
N LEU A 267 -10.88 4.65 -19.59
CA LEU A 267 -12.17 4.98 -18.98
C LEU A 267 -12.42 6.49 -18.99
N CYS A 268 -11.44 7.30 -18.60
CA CYS A 268 -11.51 8.77 -18.68
C CYS A 268 -11.78 9.24 -20.12
N GLU A 269 -11.09 8.67 -21.10
CA GLU A 269 -11.30 8.98 -22.52
C GLU A 269 -12.70 8.59 -22.99
N TYR A 270 -13.17 7.38 -22.64
CA TYR A 270 -14.49 6.89 -23.02
C TYR A 270 -15.62 7.70 -22.38
N LEU A 271 -15.54 7.95 -21.07
CA LEU A 271 -16.54 8.67 -20.28
C LEU A 271 -16.47 10.19 -20.44
N ARG A 272 -15.39 10.70 -21.03
CA ARG A 272 -15.09 12.13 -21.15
C ARG A 272 -15.07 12.82 -19.78
N GLN A 273 -14.36 12.19 -18.84
CA GLN A 273 -14.16 12.68 -17.48
C GLN A 273 -12.68 12.92 -17.22
N ASP A 274 -12.37 13.87 -16.33
CA ASP A 274 -10.98 14.20 -15.98
C ASP A 274 -10.34 13.13 -15.07
N SER A 275 -11.15 12.35 -14.37
CA SER A 275 -10.72 11.28 -13.48
C SER A 275 -11.85 10.29 -13.25
N VAL A 276 -11.49 9.04 -12.99
CA VAL A 276 -12.38 7.97 -12.51
C VAL A 276 -11.92 7.51 -11.14
N ALA A 277 -12.81 6.92 -10.35
CA ALA A 277 -12.49 6.38 -9.04
C ALA A 277 -13.19 5.04 -8.86
N THR A 278 -12.54 4.12 -8.18
CA THR A 278 -13.12 2.84 -7.81
C THR A 278 -14.10 3.00 -6.64
N ASP A 279 -15.01 2.03 -6.50
CA ASP A 279 -15.81 1.87 -5.30
C ASP A 279 -15.05 1.09 -4.20
N ALA A 280 -15.76 0.67 -3.17
CA ALA A 280 -15.18 -0.05 -2.02
C ALA A 280 -14.66 -1.45 -2.38
N ASP A 281 -15.15 -2.03 -3.49
CA ASP A 281 -14.79 -3.37 -3.96
C ASP A 281 -13.66 -3.31 -5.01
N GLY A 282 -13.21 -2.10 -5.37
CA GLY A 282 -12.16 -1.89 -6.37
C GLY A 282 -12.69 -1.82 -7.81
N ASP A 283 -14.00 -1.70 -7.99
CA ASP A 283 -14.65 -1.65 -9.29
C ASP A 283 -14.87 -0.19 -9.73
N TYR A 284 -14.64 0.12 -11.00
CA TYR A 284 -14.97 1.42 -11.60
C TYR A 284 -16.45 1.43 -12.01
N PRO A 285 -17.31 2.22 -11.33
CA PRO A 285 -18.71 2.33 -11.71
C PRO A 285 -18.83 3.12 -13.02
N VAL A 286 -19.48 2.50 -14.01
CA VAL A 286 -19.77 3.10 -15.31
C VAL A 286 -21.28 3.28 -15.44
N VAL A 287 -21.73 4.53 -15.42
CA VAL A 287 -23.13 4.87 -15.69
C VAL A 287 -23.26 5.20 -17.18
N THR A 288 -23.94 4.35 -17.93
CA THR A 288 -24.26 4.68 -19.33
C THR A 288 -25.30 5.81 -19.37
N PRO A 289 -25.41 6.59 -20.46
CA PRO A 289 -26.39 7.67 -20.58
C PRO A 289 -27.85 7.26 -20.29
N GLU A 290 -28.15 5.97 -20.42
CA GLU A 290 -29.46 5.34 -20.21
C GLU A 290 -29.71 4.89 -18.75
N GLY A 291 -28.72 5.04 -17.85
CA GLY A 291 -28.87 4.87 -16.41
C GLY A 291 -28.74 3.44 -15.87
N LYS A 292 -28.11 2.52 -16.62
CA LYS A 292 -27.80 1.16 -16.13
C LYS A 292 -26.45 1.14 -15.42
N SER A 293 -26.38 0.38 -14.33
CA SER A 293 -25.13 0.17 -13.57
C SER A 293 -24.28 -0.89 -14.25
N LEU A 294 -23.17 -0.43 -14.82
CA LEU A 294 -22.07 -1.27 -15.28
C LEU A 294 -20.87 -1.06 -14.36
N TRP A 295 -20.01 -2.06 -14.30
CA TRP A 295 -18.76 -1.99 -13.57
C TRP A 295 -17.63 -2.49 -14.46
N VAL A 296 -16.46 -1.90 -14.27
CA VAL A 296 -15.23 -2.30 -14.94
C VAL A 296 -14.18 -2.53 -13.87
N ARG A 297 -13.43 -3.62 -13.95
CA ARG A 297 -12.35 -3.91 -13.02
C ARG A 297 -11.15 -4.54 -13.71
N LEU A 298 -9.97 -4.28 -13.19
CA LEU A 298 -8.78 -5.05 -13.57
C LEU A 298 -8.78 -6.35 -12.75
N ASN A 299 -9.06 -7.47 -13.41
CA ASN A 299 -9.03 -8.80 -12.81
C ASN A 299 -7.58 -9.31 -12.75
N THR A 300 -7.01 -9.26 -11.55
CA THR A 300 -5.64 -9.65 -11.25
C THR A 300 -5.45 -11.15 -10.99
N GLU A 301 -6.55 -11.91 -10.89
CA GLU A 301 -6.53 -13.35 -10.61
C GLU A 301 -6.36 -14.21 -11.88
N THR A 302 -6.44 -13.61 -13.08
CA THR A 302 -6.35 -14.33 -14.35
C THR A 302 -4.97 -14.21 -14.99
N THR A 303 -4.56 -15.25 -15.71
CA THR A 303 -3.39 -15.20 -16.60
C THR A 303 -3.81 -15.62 -18.02
N PRO A 304 -3.78 -14.72 -19.01
CA PRO A 304 -3.33 -13.32 -18.94
C PRO A 304 -4.24 -12.43 -18.05
N LEU A 305 -3.71 -11.28 -17.65
CA LEU A 305 -4.46 -10.23 -16.95
C LEU A 305 -5.63 -9.78 -17.81
N CYS A 306 -6.80 -9.64 -17.20
CA CYS A 306 -8.01 -9.26 -17.91
C CYS A 306 -8.63 -8.01 -17.31
N VAL A 307 -9.16 -7.12 -18.15
CA VAL A 307 -10.14 -6.13 -17.76
C VAL A 307 -11.52 -6.77 -17.90
N GLN A 308 -12.21 -6.92 -16.79
CA GLN A 308 -13.56 -7.45 -16.75
C GLN A 308 -14.57 -6.31 -16.77
N VAL A 309 -15.47 -6.34 -17.75
CA VAL A 309 -16.64 -5.47 -17.82
C VAL A 309 -17.86 -6.30 -17.45
N PHE A 310 -18.67 -5.84 -16.50
CA PHE A 310 -19.80 -6.63 -16.03
C PHE A 310 -20.99 -5.81 -15.54
N SER A 311 -22.12 -6.50 -15.39
CA SER A 311 -23.34 -5.98 -14.76
C SER A 311 -24.02 -7.08 -13.96
N VAL A 312 -24.53 -6.73 -12.78
CA VAL A 312 -25.32 -7.62 -11.94
C VAL A 312 -26.76 -7.67 -12.46
N LEU A 313 -27.17 -8.84 -12.96
CA LEU A 313 -28.51 -9.07 -13.52
C LEU A 313 -29.54 -9.42 -12.44
N ALA A 314 -29.11 -10.13 -11.41
CA ALA A 314 -29.90 -10.47 -10.22
C ALA A 314 -28.93 -10.85 -9.09
N ASP A 315 -29.26 -10.53 -7.84
CA ASP A 315 -28.49 -10.87 -6.65
C ASP A 315 -29.27 -11.78 -5.68
N ARG A 316 -28.57 -12.29 -4.66
CA ARG A 316 -29.12 -13.17 -3.60
C ARG A 316 -29.77 -14.46 -4.12
N ILE A 317 -29.26 -14.98 -5.24
CA ILE A 317 -29.75 -16.19 -5.89
C ILE A 317 -28.91 -17.40 -5.44
N SER A 318 -29.59 -18.49 -5.05
CA SER A 318 -28.94 -19.78 -4.82
C SER A 318 -28.79 -20.56 -6.14
N PRO A 319 -27.69 -21.33 -6.31
CA PRO A 319 -27.47 -22.06 -7.55
C PRO A 319 -28.41 -23.28 -7.60
N THR A 320 -29.37 -23.27 -8.53
CA THR A 320 -30.26 -24.41 -8.77
C THR A 320 -29.96 -25.05 -10.14
N PRO A 321 -30.29 -26.34 -10.36
CA PRO A 321 -30.15 -26.96 -11.68
C PRO A 321 -30.94 -26.22 -12.76
N LEU A 322 -32.13 -25.72 -12.44
CA LEU A 322 -32.96 -24.91 -13.33
C LEU A 322 -32.28 -23.61 -13.72
N LEU A 323 -31.67 -22.90 -12.76
CA LEU A 323 -30.90 -21.71 -13.03
C LEU A 323 -29.75 -22.01 -14.00
N LEU A 324 -28.96 -23.05 -13.73
CA LEU A 324 -27.82 -23.39 -14.59
C LEU A 324 -28.25 -23.77 -16.02
N GLU A 325 -29.40 -24.43 -16.19
CA GLU A 325 -29.98 -24.72 -17.50
C GLU A 325 -30.40 -23.44 -18.25
N GLU A 326 -31.01 -22.48 -17.55
CA GLU A 326 -31.39 -21.19 -18.13
C GLU A 326 -30.15 -20.37 -18.52
N LEU A 327 -29.14 -20.29 -17.64
CA LEU A 327 -27.88 -19.59 -17.95
C LEU A 327 -27.17 -20.20 -19.15
N ASN A 328 -27.16 -21.53 -19.29
CA ASN A 328 -26.62 -22.20 -20.47
C ASN A 328 -27.41 -21.86 -21.74
N SER A 329 -28.73 -21.77 -21.65
CA SER A 329 -29.59 -21.37 -22.77
C SER A 329 -29.34 -19.93 -23.20
N ILE A 330 -29.15 -19.02 -22.23
CA ILE A 330 -28.77 -17.63 -22.49
C ILE A 330 -27.42 -17.58 -23.18
N ASN A 331 -26.39 -18.23 -22.61
CA ASN A 331 -25.04 -18.28 -23.18
C ASN A 331 -24.99 -18.86 -24.59
N ALA A 332 -25.83 -19.86 -24.89
CA ALA A 332 -25.95 -20.40 -26.25
C ALA A 332 -26.48 -19.37 -27.26
N SER A 333 -27.15 -18.31 -26.79
CA SER A 333 -27.76 -17.26 -27.60
C SER A 333 -26.99 -15.92 -27.58
N THR A 334 -25.98 -15.76 -26.72
CA THR A 334 -25.15 -14.56 -26.61
C THR A 334 -23.68 -14.87 -26.91
N PRO A 335 -23.21 -14.61 -28.14
CA PRO A 335 -21.87 -15.00 -28.56
C PRO A 335 -20.73 -14.19 -27.92
N PHE A 336 -21.02 -12.97 -27.45
CA PHE A 336 -20.00 -12.02 -26.98
C PHE A 336 -20.09 -11.70 -25.49
N VAL A 337 -21.10 -12.20 -24.79
CA VAL A 337 -21.31 -11.95 -23.35
C VAL A 337 -21.58 -13.28 -22.69
N LYS A 338 -20.86 -13.52 -21.60
CA LYS A 338 -21.06 -14.68 -20.76
C LYS A 338 -21.98 -14.27 -19.61
N VAL A 339 -23.00 -15.08 -19.35
CA VAL A 339 -23.87 -14.94 -18.18
C VAL A 339 -23.53 -16.06 -17.20
N VAL A 340 -23.10 -15.67 -16.01
CA VAL A 340 -22.60 -16.59 -14.98
C VAL A 340 -23.35 -16.42 -13.68
N TRP A 341 -23.35 -17.49 -12.87
CA TRP A 341 -23.67 -17.39 -11.46
C TRP A 341 -22.37 -17.42 -10.65
N ALA A 342 -22.13 -16.37 -9.86
CA ALA A 342 -20.97 -16.25 -8.97
C ALA A 342 -21.37 -15.42 -7.75
N SER A 343 -20.81 -15.73 -6.57
CA SER A 343 -21.02 -14.95 -5.34
C SER A 343 -22.51 -14.67 -5.01
N LYS A 344 -23.39 -15.66 -5.25
CA LYS A 344 -24.86 -15.54 -5.08
C LYS A 344 -25.52 -14.49 -5.98
N ALA A 345 -24.88 -14.13 -7.09
CA ALA A 345 -25.41 -13.21 -8.08
C ALA A 345 -25.33 -13.82 -9.48
N ILE A 346 -26.21 -13.38 -10.37
CA ILE A 346 -26.13 -13.62 -11.80
C ILE A 346 -25.51 -12.38 -12.43
N MET A 347 -24.43 -12.57 -13.18
CA MET A 347 -23.67 -11.49 -13.80
C MET A 347 -23.59 -11.71 -15.30
N ALA A 348 -23.74 -10.63 -16.07
CA ALA A 348 -23.31 -10.58 -17.46
C ALA A 348 -21.89 -10.00 -17.49
N GLU A 349 -20.95 -10.71 -18.09
CA GLU A 349 -19.52 -10.33 -18.10
C GLU A 349 -18.88 -10.51 -19.48
N VAL A 350 -17.86 -9.68 -19.74
CA VAL A 350 -16.90 -9.77 -20.83
C VAL A 350 -15.51 -9.56 -20.26
N ASP A 351 -14.59 -10.49 -20.54
CA ASP A 351 -13.20 -10.39 -20.15
C ASP A 351 -12.34 -9.99 -21.36
N LEU A 352 -11.58 -8.91 -21.23
CA LEU A 352 -10.69 -8.37 -22.27
C LEU A 352 -9.25 -8.48 -21.81
N VAL A 353 -8.32 -8.83 -22.69
CA VAL A 353 -6.89 -8.91 -22.33
C VAL A 353 -6.34 -7.51 -22.05
N ALA A 354 -5.84 -7.29 -20.82
CA ALA A 354 -5.43 -5.96 -20.35
C ALA A 354 -4.29 -5.36 -21.21
N ASP A 355 -3.32 -6.19 -21.62
CA ASP A 355 -2.14 -5.73 -22.37
C ASP A 355 -2.46 -5.26 -23.80
N THR A 356 -3.51 -5.78 -24.41
CA THR A 356 -3.90 -5.40 -25.79
C THR A 356 -5.08 -4.45 -25.84
N LEU A 357 -5.72 -4.18 -24.70
CA LEU A 357 -6.95 -3.41 -24.61
C LEU A 357 -6.84 -2.03 -25.25
N ASP A 358 -7.77 -1.73 -26.16
CA ASP A 358 -7.95 -0.38 -26.71
C ASP A 358 -9.34 0.21 -26.41
N LEU A 359 -9.52 1.48 -26.76
CA LEU A 359 -10.77 2.22 -26.51
C LEU A 359 -11.98 1.61 -27.23
N ALA A 360 -11.77 1.05 -28.43
CA ALA A 360 -12.86 0.47 -29.23
C ALA A 360 -13.30 -0.89 -28.67
N GLU A 361 -12.34 -1.70 -28.21
CA GLU A 361 -12.60 -2.95 -27.50
C GLU A 361 -13.36 -2.69 -26.19
N LEU A 362 -12.90 -1.75 -25.37
CA LEU A 362 -13.57 -1.35 -24.13
C LEU A 362 -15.01 -0.87 -24.39
N GLY A 363 -15.19 0.02 -25.37
CA GLY A 363 -16.50 0.53 -25.74
C GLY A 363 -17.45 -0.56 -26.26
N THR A 364 -16.93 -1.52 -27.02
CA THR A 364 -17.70 -2.66 -27.53
C THR A 364 -18.13 -3.61 -26.41
N ALA A 365 -17.26 -3.85 -25.43
CA ALA A 365 -17.58 -4.68 -24.27
C ALA A 365 -18.65 -4.02 -23.38
N LEU A 366 -18.49 -2.73 -23.07
CA LEU A 366 -19.49 -1.95 -22.33
C LEU A 366 -20.87 -2.02 -23.00
N GLU A 367 -20.93 -1.82 -24.32
CA GLU A 367 -22.19 -1.91 -25.06
C GLU A 367 -22.76 -3.33 -25.07
N SER A 368 -21.92 -4.36 -25.22
CA SER A 368 -22.36 -5.75 -25.23
C SER A 368 -22.98 -6.16 -23.89
N VAL A 369 -22.32 -5.82 -22.78
CA VAL A 369 -22.83 -6.07 -21.42
C VAL A 369 -24.10 -5.26 -21.17
N ARG A 370 -24.17 -4.00 -21.63
CA ARG A 370 -25.37 -3.16 -21.54
C ARG A 370 -26.57 -3.81 -22.25
N ILE A 371 -26.39 -4.29 -23.48
CA ILE A 371 -27.44 -4.98 -24.24
C ILE A 371 -27.90 -6.26 -23.53
N ALA A 372 -26.98 -7.03 -22.96
CA ALA A 372 -27.32 -8.22 -22.19
C ALA A 372 -28.09 -7.86 -20.92
N ALA A 373 -27.67 -6.83 -20.20
CA ALA A 373 -28.36 -6.32 -19.02
C ALA A 373 -29.79 -5.87 -19.34
N ASP A 374 -29.97 -5.06 -20.39
CA ASP A 374 -31.30 -4.63 -20.83
C ASP A 374 -32.22 -5.79 -21.19
N ARG A 375 -31.67 -6.84 -21.79
CA ARG A 375 -32.45 -7.98 -22.27
C ARG A 375 -32.86 -8.94 -21.16
N TYR A 376 -31.98 -9.19 -20.20
CA TYR A 376 -32.13 -10.32 -19.27
C TYR A 376 -32.37 -9.89 -17.81
N HIS A 377 -32.05 -8.65 -17.42
CA HIS A 377 -32.17 -8.21 -16.03
C HIS A 377 -33.58 -8.39 -15.46
N ASP A 378 -34.61 -7.86 -16.14
CA ASP A 378 -36.00 -7.91 -15.67
C ASP A 378 -36.52 -9.36 -15.59
N MET A 379 -36.17 -10.19 -16.59
CA MET A 379 -36.57 -11.60 -16.65
C MET A 379 -35.96 -12.39 -15.49
N LEU A 380 -34.65 -12.29 -15.31
CA LEU A 380 -33.90 -13.07 -14.31
C LEU A 380 -34.23 -12.60 -12.88
N SER A 381 -34.35 -11.29 -12.68
CA SER A 381 -34.77 -10.73 -11.40
C SER A 381 -36.18 -11.19 -11.04
N ALA A 382 -37.15 -11.11 -11.96
CA ALA A 382 -38.52 -11.54 -11.68
C ALA A 382 -38.64 -13.05 -11.40
N PHE A 383 -37.90 -13.88 -12.13
CA PHE A 383 -38.04 -15.34 -12.01
C PHE A 383 -37.28 -15.93 -10.82
N PHE A 384 -36.07 -15.43 -10.53
CA PHE A 384 -35.21 -16.05 -9.52
C PHE A 384 -35.13 -15.25 -8.21
N GLN A 385 -35.30 -13.93 -8.20
CA GLN A 385 -35.32 -13.17 -6.93
C GLN A 385 -36.67 -13.29 -6.21
N ALA A 386 -37.76 -13.50 -6.94
CA ALA A 386 -39.08 -13.71 -6.35
C ALA A 386 -39.14 -15.00 -5.50
N ASP A 387 -38.54 -16.08 -6.00
CA ASP A 387 -38.48 -17.37 -5.27
C ASP A 387 -37.52 -17.30 -4.05
N ALA A 388 -36.45 -16.50 -4.13
CA ALA A 388 -35.51 -16.33 -3.02
C ALA A 388 -36.13 -15.60 -1.80
N ALA A 389 -37.19 -14.81 -2.02
CA ALA A 389 -37.90 -14.12 -0.95
C ALA A 389 -38.86 -15.03 -0.16
N GLU A 390 -39.34 -16.13 -0.74
CA GLU A 390 -40.22 -17.09 -0.06
C GLU A 390 -39.46 -18.09 0.83
N ASP A 391 -38.18 -18.37 0.54
CA ASP A 391 -37.33 -19.27 1.33
C ASP A 391 -36.73 -18.63 2.61
N CYS A 392 -37.02 -17.35 2.88
CA CYS A 392 -36.64 -16.66 4.13
C CYS A 392 -37.79 -16.50 5.14
N GLY A 393 -38.89 -17.26 4.96
CA GLY A 393 -40.07 -17.29 5.84
C GLY A 393 -39.99 -18.30 6.99
#